data_AF-A0A8D9DWK7-F1
#
_entry.id   AF-A0A8D9DWK7-F1
#
_cell.length_a   1.000
_cell.length_b   1.000
_cell.length_c   1.000
_cell.angle_alpha   90.00
_cell.angle_beta   90.00
_cell.angle_gamma   90.00
#
_symmetry.space_group_name_H-M   'P 1'
#
loop_
_entity.id
_entity.type
_entity.pdbx_description
1 polymer ?
#
loop_
_entity_poly.entity_id
_entity_poly.type
_entity_poly.pdbx_seq_one_letter_code
_entity_poly.pdbx_strand_id
1 'polypeptide(L)'
;RKIYSLSERMEHFSRADKKVIRKCDRQAKQMWLTIWAVIVFATLGLVLEPVPPLPQNELEIRATIYGTEHPERRLPLTIKIPFADESASWTYGILYACEVYILMVFYAVFASIAMSILPVTLIHARGQYEILSQFVRLIGREHRNYLGERIFYLNIGKNKFVVIEKEKEDSLGFLTPNQLKRRREKMRVEELRRQKVYEAY
;
A
#
# COMPACT_ATOMS: atom_id res chain seq x y z
N ARG A 1 -22.55 -0.10 16.30
CA ARG A 1 -22.07 -1.45 16.68
C ARG A 1 -21.76 -2.37 15.50
N LYS A 2 -22.63 -2.53 14.48
CA LYS A 2 -22.38 -3.45 13.33
C LYS A 2 -21.14 -3.10 12.49
N ILE A 3 -20.82 -1.82 12.29
CA ILE A 3 -19.65 -1.38 11.50
C ILE A 3 -18.32 -1.78 12.17
N TYR A 4 -18.19 -1.56 13.49
CA TYR A 4 -17.00 -1.95 14.26
C TYR A 4 -16.74 -3.45 14.20
N SER A 5 -17.78 -4.29 14.35
CA SER A 5 -17.62 -5.75 14.26
C SER A 5 -17.22 -6.22 12.86
N LEU A 6 -17.55 -5.46 11.81
CA LEU A 6 -17.15 -5.77 10.44
C LEU A 6 -15.68 -5.40 10.23
N SER A 7 -15.26 -4.24 10.72
CA SER A 7 -13.86 -3.79 10.70
C SER A 7 -12.92 -4.76 11.42
N GLU A 8 -13.30 -5.20 12.62
CA GLU A 8 -12.50 -6.14 13.42
C GLU A 8 -12.34 -7.50 12.74
N ARG A 9 -13.40 -7.97 12.05
CA ARG A 9 -13.32 -9.19 11.21
C ARG A 9 -12.39 -8.97 10.02
N MET A 10 -12.47 -7.83 9.35
CA MET A 10 -11.59 -7.49 8.22
C MET A 10 -10.12 -7.43 8.62
N GLU A 11 -9.80 -6.91 9.80
CA GLU A 11 -8.42 -6.93 10.34
C GLU A 11 -7.91 -8.35 10.58
N HIS A 12 -8.75 -9.22 11.16
CA HIS A 12 -8.39 -10.62 11.35
C HIS A 12 -8.13 -11.33 10.01
N PHE A 13 -8.94 -11.06 8.98
CA PHE A 13 -8.73 -11.62 7.65
C PHE A 13 -7.44 -11.11 7.00
N SER A 14 -7.13 -9.81 7.14
CA SER A 14 -5.90 -9.24 6.60
C SER A 14 -4.64 -9.90 7.16
N ARG A 15 -4.67 -10.50 8.37
CA ARG A 15 -3.51 -11.17 8.98
C ARG A 15 -3.29 -12.63 8.55
N ALA A 16 -4.23 -13.22 7.80
CA ALA A 16 -4.22 -14.66 7.52
C ALA A 16 -3.10 -15.10 6.55
N ASP A 17 -2.74 -14.26 5.57
CA ASP A 17 -1.69 -14.58 4.59
C ASP A 17 -0.60 -13.50 4.55
N LYS A 18 0.51 -13.77 5.26
CA LYS A 18 1.70 -12.90 5.29
C LYS A 18 2.28 -12.64 3.89
N LYS A 19 2.12 -13.55 2.92
CA LYS A 19 2.67 -13.36 1.56
C LYS A 19 1.89 -12.29 0.80
N VAL A 20 0.55 -12.32 0.87
CA VAL A 20 -0.31 -11.31 0.24
C VAL A 20 -0.06 -9.94 0.86
N ILE A 21 0.04 -9.86 2.20
CA ILE A 21 0.35 -8.60 2.89
C ILE A 21 1.69 -8.02 2.42
N ARG A 22 2.77 -8.82 2.40
CA ARG A 22 4.10 -8.35 1.96
C ARG A 22 4.09 -7.86 0.51
N LYS A 23 3.31 -8.53 -0.37
CA LYS A 23 3.14 -8.12 -1.77
C LYS A 23 2.43 -6.77 -1.86
N CYS A 24 1.32 -6.59 -1.14
CA CYS A 24 0.58 -5.33 -1.09
C CYS A 24 1.42 -4.19 -0.49
N ASP A 25 2.18 -4.44 0.59
CA ASP A 25 3.08 -3.46 1.20
C ASP A 25 4.18 -3.01 0.23
N ARG A 26 4.81 -3.94 -0.49
CA ARG A 26 5.82 -3.60 -1.50
C ARG A 26 5.21 -2.74 -2.62
N GLN A 27 4.01 -3.07 -3.08
CA GLN A 27 3.31 -2.28 -4.10
C GLN A 27 2.94 -0.88 -3.58
N ALA A 28 2.45 -0.77 -2.35
CA ALA A 28 2.12 0.51 -1.73
C ALA A 28 3.36 1.40 -1.58
N LYS A 29 4.50 0.85 -1.14
CA LYS A 29 5.78 1.57 -1.04
C LYS A 29 6.27 2.06 -2.40
N GLN A 30 6.26 1.20 -3.41
CA GLN A 30 6.69 1.59 -4.76
C GLN A 30 5.82 2.70 -5.33
N MET A 31 4.51 2.60 -5.13
CA MET A 31 3.56 3.60 -5.57
C MET A 31 3.72 4.93 -4.82
N TRP A 32 3.91 4.87 -3.50
CA TRP A 32 4.19 6.06 -2.68
C TRP A 32 5.44 6.79 -3.16
N LEU A 33 6.53 6.06 -3.41
CA LEU A 33 7.77 6.61 -3.96
C LEU A 33 7.54 7.26 -5.34
N THR A 34 6.72 6.63 -6.19
CA THR A 34 6.41 7.16 -7.52
C THR A 34 5.61 8.47 -7.42
N ILE A 35 4.59 8.51 -6.56
CA ILE A 35 3.78 9.73 -6.31
C ILE A 35 4.69 10.84 -5.77
N TRP A 36 5.54 10.54 -4.80
CA TRP A 36 6.49 11.50 -4.25
C TRP A 36 7.45 12.04 -5.29
N ALA A 37 8.02 11.18 -6.14
CA ALA A 37 8.90 11.61 -7.22
C ALA A 37 8.19 12.58 -8.15
N VAL A 38 6.98 12.24 -8.60
CA VAL A 38 6.18 13.11 -9.48
C VAL A 38 5.90 14.46 -8.82
N ILE A 39 5.50 14.47 -7.54
CA ILE A 39 5.23 15.72 -6.81
C ILE A 39 6.49 16.56 -6.69
N VAL A 40 7.64 15.97 -6.33
CA VAL A 40 8.92 16.70 -6.21
C VAL A 40 9.35 17.29 -7.54
N PHE A 41 9.22 16.54 -8.65
CA PHE A 41 9.53 17.07 -9.97
C PHE A 41 8.57 18.20 -10.39
N ALA A 42 7.28 18.07 -10.08
CA ALA A 42 6.30 19.11 -10.37
C ALA A 42 6.56 20.39 -9.55
N THR A 43 6.84 20.27 -8.25
CA THR A 43 7.14 21.43 -7.40
C THR A 43 8.45 22.08 -7.80
N LEU A 44 9.48 21.29 -8.15
CA LEU A 44 10.73 21.83 -8.68
C LEU A 44 10.50 22.61 -9.98
N GLY A 45 9.65 22.10 -10.87
CA GLY A 45 9.26 22.80 -12.10
C GLY A 45 8.63 24.17 -11.81
N LEU A 46 7.70 24.24 -10.87
CA LEU A 46 7.06 25.50 -10.46
C LEU A 46 8.03 26.50 -9.83
N VAL A 47 8.98 26.02 -9.02
CA VAL A 47 10.00 26.87 -8.40
C VAL A 47 11.02 27.36 -9.43
N LEU A 48 11.32 26.56 -10.46
CA LEU A 48 12.26 26.92 -11.51
C LEU A 48 11.63 27.72 -12.66
N GLU A 49 10.30 27.70 -12.81
CA GLU A 49 9.56 28.47 -13.82
C GLU A 49 9.92 29.96 -13.91
N PRO A 50 10.13 30.70 -12.80
CA PRO A 50 10.50 32.11 -12.87
C PRO A 50 11.97 32.36 -13.30
N VAL A 51 12.83 31.34 -13.30
CA VAL A 51 14.29 31.49 -13.54
C VAL A 51 14.65 31.84 -14.99
N PRO A 52 14.05 31.21 -16.02
CA PRO A 52 14.32 31.59 -17.41
C PRO A 52 13.86 33.02 -17.70
N PRO A 53 14.63 33.80 -18.48
CA PRO A 53 14.23 35.14 -18.87
C PRO A 53 13.00 35.10 -19.80
N LEU A 54 12.09 36.07 -19.64
CA LEU A 54 10.97 36.22 -20.57
C LEU A 54 11.41 36.87 -21.87
N PRO A 55 10.71 36.60 -22.97
CA PRO A 55 10.86 37.39 -24.19
C PRO A 55 10.41 38.84 -23.95
N GLN A 56 11.03 39.79 -24.67
CA GLN A 56 10.85 41.24 -24.46
C GLN A 56 9.41 41.71 -24.61
N ASN A 57 8.66 41.13 -25.55
CA ASN A 57 7.24 41.41 -25.76
C ASN A 57 6.38 41.15 -24.51
N GLU A 58 6.68 40.10 -23.74
CA GLU A 58 5.94 39.78 -22.51
C GLU A 58 6.30 40.74 -21.36
N LEU A 59 7.56 41.18 -21.29
CA LEU A 59 8.00 42.19 -20.33
C LEU A 59 7.29 43.53 -20.56
N GLU A 60 7.17 43.96 -21.82
CA GLU A 60 6.46 45.19 -22.19
C GLU A 60 4.98 45.12 -21.82
N ILE A 61 4.31 43.99 -22.10
CA ILE A 61 2.91 43.76 -21.71
C ILE A 61 2.76 43.84 -20.19
N ARG A 62 3.66 43.21 -19.43
CA ARG A 62 3.61 43.23 -17.96
C ARG A 62 3.82 44.62 -17.39
N ALA A 63 4.84 45.34 -17.87
CA ALA A 63 5.10 46.72 -17.44
C ALA A 63 3.89 47.62 -17.73
N THR A 64 3.28 47.48 -18.91
CA THR A 64 2.19 48.36 -19.35
C THR A 64 0.86 48.04 -18.66
N ILE A 65 0.49 46.76 -18.52
CA ILE A 65 -0.81 46.35 -17.95
C ILE A 65 -0.77 46.36 -16.42
N TYR A 66 0.34 45.93 -15.83
CA TYR A 66 0.44 45.75 -14.37
C TYR A 66 1.18 46.88 -13.66
N GLY A 67 1.81 47.81 -14.38
CA GLY A 67 2.48 48.97 -13.80
C GLY A 67 3.66 48.61 -12.89
N THR A 68 4.29 47.45 -13.11
CA THR A 68 5.39 46.95 -12.28
C THR A 68 6.72 47.62 -12.67
N GLU A 69 7.48 48.09 -11.69
CA GLU A 69 8.80 48.69 -11.92
C GLU A 69 9.85 47.67 -12.40
N HIS A 70 9.76 46.42 -11.93
CA HIS A 70 10.66 45.32 -12.28
C HIS A 70 9.91 44.11 -12.87
N PRO A 71 9.48 44.16 -14.15
CA PRO A 71 8.67 43.11 -14.79
C PRO A 71 9.41 41.76 -14.93
N GLU A 72 10.74 41.76 -14.84
CA GLU A 72 11.59 40.56 -14.87
C GLU A 72 11.48 39.70 -13.61
N ARG A 73 11.08 40.29 -12.48
CA ARG A 73 10.93 39.58 -11.21
C ARG A 73 9.57 38.94 -11.13
N ARG A 74 9.55 37.61 -11.03
CA ARG A 74 8.31 36.83 -11.04
C ARG A 74 8.24 35.91 -9.84
N LEU A 75 7.16 36.06 -9.09
CA LEU A 75 6.80 35.10 -8.06
C LEU A 75 6.27 33.81 -8.71
N PRO A 76 6.57 32.62 -8.14
CA PRO A 76 6.04 31.35 -8.62
C PRO A 76 4.50 31.32 -8.68
N LEU A 77 3.82 32.01 -7.76
CA LEU A 77 2.38 32.17 -7.78
C LEU A 77 2.03 33.60 -8.20
N THR A 78 0.97 33.72 -9.01
CA THR A 78 0.47 35.03 -9.46
C THR A 78 -0.50 35.62 -8.43
N ILE A 79 -0.07 35.72 -7.17
CA ILE A 79 -0.89 36.27 -6.09
C ILE A 79 -0.66 37.78 -6.03
N LYS A 80 -1.73 38.56 -6.25
CA LYS A 80 -1.68 40.01 -6.10
C LYS A 80 -1.97 40.44 -4.67
N ILE A 81 -1.02 41.14 -4.05
CA ILE A 81 -1.19 41.73 -2.72
C ILE A 81 -1.61 43.19 -2.90
N PRO A 82 -2.81 43.59 -2.45
CA PRO A 82 -3.20 44.98 -2.51
C PRO A 82 -2.24 45.81 -1.63
N PHE A 83 -1.85 46.98 -2.11
CA PHE A 83 -1.00 47.96 -1.40
C PHE A 83 0.49 47.60 -1.25
N ALA A 84 0.98 46.53 -1.88
CA ALA A 84 2.41 46.20 -1.93
C ALA A 84 2.89 46.08 -3.38
N ASP A 85 4.04 46.69 -3.69
CA ASP A 85 4.74 46.39 -4.95
C ASP A 85 5.57 45.11 -4.76
N GLU A 86 5.11 44.03 -5.39
CA GLU A 86 5.76 42.71 -5.40
C GLU A 86 7.10 42.71 -6.13
N SER A 87 7.33 43.71 -6.99
CA SER A 87 8.52 43.80 -7.83
C SER A 87 9.69 44.51 -7.12
N ALA A 88 9.42 45.21 -6.01
CA ALA A 88 10.45 45.86 -5.20
C ALA A 88 11.39 44.83 -4.56
N SER A 89 12.69 45.15 -4.50
CA SER A 89 13.76 44.17 -4.22
C SER A 89 13.59 43.40 -2.91
N TRP A 90 13.22 44.09 -1.82
CA TRP A 90 13.10 43.48 -0.50
C TRP A 90 11.78 42.72 -0.31
N THR A 91 10.66 43.24 -0.83
CA THR A 91 9.34 42.58 -0.77
C THR A 91 9.37 41.31 -1.61
N TYR A 92 9.95 41.38 -2.80
CA TYR A 92 10.10 40.23 -3.70
C TYR A 92 10.80 39.05 -3.01
N GLY A 93 11.94 39.29 -2.36
CA GLY A 93 12.70 38.22 -1.70
C GLY A 93 11.91 37.53 -0.58
N ILE A 94 11.18 38.30 0.23
CA ILE A 94 10.34 37.78 1.32
C ILE A 94 9.16 36.98 0.74
N LEU A 95 8.44 37.56 -0.23
CA LEU A 95 7.29 36.92 -0.85
C LEU A 95 7.68 35.64 -1.58
N TYR A 96 8.79 35.67 -2.31
CA TYR A 96 9.34 34.49 -2.99
C TYR A 96 9.68 33.38 -2.00
N ALA A 97 10.38 33.69 -0.90
CA ALA A 97 10.70 32.70 0.12
C ALA A 97 9.44 32.12 0.78
N CYS A 98 8.44 32.96 1.08
CA CYS A 98 7.16 32.54 1.61
C CYS A 98 6.39 31.63 0.63
N GLU A 99 6.32 31.98 -0.65
CA GLU A 99 5.63 31.18 -1.66
C GLU A 99 6.32 29.85 -1.90
N VAL A 100 7.66 29.82 -2.00
CA VAL A 100 8.42 28.56 -2.11
C VAL A 100 8.15 27.69 -0.89
N TYR A 101 8.10 28.26 0.32
CA TYR A 101 7.76 27.52 1.53
C TYR A 101 6.33 26.94 1.47
N ILE A 102 5.34 27.74 1.07
CA ILE A 102 3.95 27.28 0.92
C ILE A 102 3.85 26.18 -0.15
N LEU A 103 4.47 26.36 -1.31
CA LEU A 103 4.49 25.37 -2.39
C LEU A 103 5.19 24.07 -1.96
N MET A 104 6.35 24.16 -1.30
CA MET A 104 7.06 22.97 -0.85
C MET A 104 6.36 22.24 0.29
N VAL A 105 5.91 22.97 1.32
CA VAL A 105 5.36 22.34 2.51
C VAL A 105 3.88 22.03 2.33
N PHE A 106 3.07 23.03 2.00
CA PHE A 106 1.62 22.84 1.95
C PHE A 106 1.23 22.01 0.73
N TYR A 107 1.67 22.41 -0.47
CA TYR A 107 1.26 21.71 -1.69
C TYR A 107 1.87 20.31 -1.77
N ALA A 108 3.17 20.14 -1.55
CA ALA A 108 3.77 18.79 -1.67
C ALA A 108 3.22 17.80 -0.64
N VAL A 109 3.13 18.20 0.65
CA VAL A 109 2.64 17.30 1.69
C VAL A 109 1.15 17.00 1.49
N PHE A 110 0.32 18.03 1.30
CA PHE A 110 -1.12 17.83 1.16
C PHE A 110 -1.46 17.05 -0.12
N ALA A 111 -0.84 17.38 -1.25
CA ALA A 111 -1.01 16.64 -2.50
C ALA A 111 -0.54 15.20 -2.35
N SER A 112 0.58 14.93 -1.65
CA SER A 112 1.05 13.56 -1.44
C SER A 112 0.07 12.73 -0.63
N ILE A 113 -0.55 13.31 0.40
CA ILE A 113 -1.57 12.65 1.22
C ILE A 113 -2.83 12.42 0.38
N ALA A 114 -3.36 13.46 -0.27
CA ALA A 114 -4.59 13.36 -1.05
C ALA A 114 -4.47 12.34 -2.20
N MET A 115 -3.37 12.39 -2.96
CA MET A 115 -3.14 11.52 -4.12
C MET A 115 -2.81 10.08 -3.72
N SER A 116 -2.35 9.83 -2.49
CA SER A 116 -2.01 8.49 -2.01
C SER A 116 -3.18 7.75 -1.35
N ILE A 117 -4.16 8.47 -0.78
CA ILE A 117 -5.31 7.85 -0.10
C ILE A 117 -6.08 6.91 -1.03
N LEU A 118 -6.45 7.38 -2.22
CA LEU A 118 -7.25 6.61 -3.17
C LEU A 118 -6.54 5.32 -3.61
N PRO A 119 -5.28 5.37 -4.08
CA PRO A 119 -4.65 4.15 -4.54
C PRO A 119 -4.21 3.23 -3.39
N VAL A 120 -3.87 3.75 -2.20
CA VAL A 120 -3.61 2.91 -1.02
C VAL A 120 -4.87 2.17 -0.59
N THR A 121 -6.03 2.84 -0.58
CA THR A 121 -7.31 2.19 -0.25
C THR A 121 -7.70 1.15 -1.30
N LEU A 122 -7.43 1.39 -2.58
CA LEU A 122 -7.61 0.40 -3.65
C LEU A 122 -6.70 -0.81 -3.50
N ILE A 123 -5.41 -0.63 -3.18
CA ILE A 123 -4.48 -1.74 -2.91
C ILE A 123 -4.97 -2.56 -1.72
N HIS A 124 -5.41 -1.89 -0.66
CA HIS A 124 -5.93 -2.56 0.52
C HIS A 124 -7.20 -3.36 0.21
N ALA A 125 -8.17 -2.76 -0.48
CA ALA A 125 -9.40 -3.43 -0.90
C ALA A 125 -9.09 -4.64 -1.79
N ARG A 126 -8.20 -4.49 -2.78
CA ARG A 126 -7.74 -5.58 -3.64
C ARG A 126 -7.13 -6.73 -2.83
N GLY A 127 -6.26 -6.42 -1.86
CA GLY A 127 -5.64 -7.42 -1.00
C GLY A 127 -6.68 -8.20 -0.18
N GLN A 128 -7.69 -7.51 0.34
CA GLN A 128 -8.81 -8.15 1.05
C GLN A 128 -9.64 -9.05 0.13
N TYR A 129 -9.93 -8.61 -1.10
CA TYR A 129 -10.62 -9.45 -2.09
C TYR A 129 -9.80 -10.66 -2.51
N GLU A 130 -8.47 -10.53 -2.66
CA GLU A 130 -7.58 -11.65 -2.99
C GLU A 130 -7.63 -12.72 -1.89
N ILE A 131 -7.49 -12.31 -0.62
CA ILE A 131 -7.61 -13.19 0.55
C ILE A 131 -9.00 -13.83 0.61
N LEU A 132 -10.07 -13.05 0.45
CA LEU A 132 -11.44 -13.56 0.45
C LEU A 132 -11.67 -14.59 -0.67
N SER A 133 -11.13 -14.34 -1.86
CA SER A 133 -11.25 -15.26 -3.01
C SER A 133 -10.55 -16.59 -2.74
N GLN A 134 -9.40 -16.58 -2.05
CA GLN A 134 -8.74 -17.80 -1.60
C GLN A 134 -9.64 -18.57 -0.64
N PHE A 135 -10.25 -17.90 0.34
CA PHE A 135 -11.19 -18.53 1.28
C PHE A 135 -12.42 -19.12 0.59
N VAL A 136 -13.04 -18.40 -0.34
CA VAL A 136 -14.21 -18.88 -1.09
C VAL A 136 -13.85 -20.13 -1.91
N ARG A 137 -12.66 -20.19 -2.50
CA ARG A 137 -12.18 -21.39 -3.22
C ARG A 137 -11.98 -22.60 -2.32
N LEU A 138 -11.77 -22.40 -1.01
CA LEU A 138 -11.66 -23.49 -0.04
C LEU A 138 -13.04 -24.05 0.36
N ILE A 139 -14.11 -23.26 0.23
CA ILE A 139 -15.47 -23.69 0.56
C ILE A 139 -15.97 -24.70 -0.48
N GLY A 140 -16.48 -25.84 -0.01
CA GLY A 140 -17.10 -26.88 -0.85
C GLY A 140 -16.11 -27.76 -1.62
N ARG A 141 -14.80 -27.49 -1.57
CA ARG A 141 -13.78 -28.37 -2.13
C ARG A 141 -13.30 -29.37 -1.09
N GLU A 142 -13.19 -30.65 -1.49
CA GLU A 142 -12.52 -31.67 -0.69
C GLU A 142 -11.03 -31.31 -0.56
N HIS A 143 -10.62 -31.00 0.66
CA HIS A 143 -9.22 -30.78 0.97
C HIS A 143 -8.67 -32.05 1.60
N ARG A 144 -7.48 -32.45 1.15
CA ARG A 144 -6.75 -33.53 1.80
C ARG A 144 -5.55 -32.95 2.51
N ASN A 145 -5.34 -33.37 3.75
CA ASN A 145 -4.09 -33.04 4.43
C ASN A 145 -2.92 -33.79 3.80
N TYR A 146 -1.70 -33.55 4.29
CA TYR A 146 -0.49 -34.22 3.82
C TYR A 146 -0.50 -35.75 4.07
N LEU A 147 -1.40 -36.26 4.91
CA LEU A 147 -1.63 -37.69 5.16
C LEU A 147 -2.67 -38.29 4.21
N GLY A 148 -3.30 -37.48 3.36
CA GLY A 148 -4.37 -37.90 2.45
C GLY A 148 -5.76 -37.98 3.11
N GLU A 149 -5.91 -37.50 4.34
CA GLU A 149 -7.18 -37.49 5.08
C GLU A 149 -8.03 -36.30 4.65
N ARG A 150 -9.35 -36.51 4.53
CA ARG A 150 -10.27 -35.44 4.13
C ARG A 150 -10.45 -34.48 5.29
N ILE A 151 -10.16 -33.20 5.06
CA ILE A 151 -10.38 -32.13 6.03
C ILE A 151 -11.51 -31.23 5.58
N PHE A 152 -12.36 -30.87 6.53
CA PHE A 152 -13.45 -29.92 6.34
C PHE A 152 -13.18 -28.72 7.24
N TYR A 153 -13.00 -27.55 6.63
CA TYR A 153 -12.78 -26.33 7.39
C TYR A 153 -14.07 -25.90 8.10
N LEU A 154 -14.08 -25.95 9.43
CA LEU A 154 -15.17 -25.42 10.26
C LEU A 154 -15.12 -23.89 10.34
N ASN A 155 -13.90 -23.34 10.40
CA ASN A 155 -13.68 -21.91 10.44
C ASN A 155 -12.36 -21.58 9.73
N ILE A 156 -12.47 -21.12 8.49
CA ILE A 156 -11.31 -20.87 7.64
C ILE A 156 -10.48 -19.68 8.15
N GLY A 157 -11.12 -18.65 8.70
CA GLY A 157 -10.44 -17.47 9.27
C GLY A 157 -9.57 -17.79 10.49
N LYS A 158 -9.91 -18.84 11.26
CA LYS A 158 -9.10 -19.33 12.38
C LYS A 158 -8.27 -20.57 12.04
N ASN A 159 -8.25 -20.97 10.76
CA ASN A 159 -7.66 -22.23 10.30
C ASN A 159 -8.11 -23.45 11.13
N LYS A 160 -9.37 -23.46 11.60
CA LYS A 160 -9.95 -24.59 12.33
C LYS A 160 -10.62 -25.54 11.34
N PHE A 161 -10.23 -26.80 11.37
CA PHE A 161 -10.76 -27.85 10.51
C PHE A 161 -11.02 -29.12 11.32
N VAL A 162 -11.97 -29.92 10.83
CA VAL A 162 -12.20 -31.29 11.30
C VAL A 162 -11.62 -32.24 10.27
N VAL A 163 -10.85 -33.20 10.76
CA VAL A 163 -10.39 -34.33 9.95
C VAL A 163 -11.49 -35.37 10.00
N ILE A 164 -12.06 -35.71 8.86
CA ILE A 164 -12.90 -36.90 8.75
C ILE A 164 -11.93 -38.04 8.47
N GLU A 165 -11.68 -38.87 9.49
CA GLU A 165 -10.93 -40.10 9.33
C GLU A 165 -11.51 -40.84 8.12
N LYS A 166 -10.63 -41.38 7.28
CA LYS A 166 -11.04 -42.28 6.20
C LYS A 166 -12.05 -43.25 6.80
N GLU A 167 -13.26 -43.27 6.24
CA GLU A 167 -14.04 -44.49 6.18
C GLU A 167 -13.00 -45.56 5.84
N LYS A 168 -12.78 -46.49 6.78
CA LYS A 168 -11.87 -47.59 6.57
C LYS A 168 -12.47 -48.32 5.38
N GLU A 169 -12.07 -47.95 4.17
CA GLU A 169 -12.17 -48.82 3.02
C GLU A 169 -11.52 -50.10 3.50
N ASP A 170 -12.34 -51.14 3.55
CA ASP A 170 -12.07 -52.52 3.95
C ASP A 170 -10.99 -53.20 3.07
N SER A 171 -10.01 -52.43 2.59
CA SER A 171 -8.91 -52.82 1.71
C SER A 171 -7.53 -52.57 2.33
N LEU A 172 -7.45 -52.10 3.58
CA LEU A 172 -6.22 -52.20 4.39
C LEU A 172 -6.10 -53.62 4.94
N GLY A 173 -5.77 -54.55 4.04
CA GLY A 173 -5.30 -55.88 4.39
C GLY A 173 -4.26 -55.80 5.50
N PHE A 174 -4.58 -56.45 6.62
CA PHE A 174 -3.74 -56.78 7.78
C PHE A 174 -2.31 -56.21 7.76
N LEU A 175 -2.16 -54.92 8.05
CA LEU A 175 -0.87 -54.39 8.47
C LEU A 175 -0.51 -55.02 9.81
N THR A 176 0.59 -55.77 9.85
CA THR A 176 1.08 -56.34 11.10
C THR A 176 1.44 -55.22 12.11
N PRO A 177 1.33 -55.46 13.43
CA PRO A 177 1.62 -54.46 14.46
C PRO A 177 2.98 -53.75 14.28
N ASN A 178 3.98 -54.46 13.75
CA ASN A 178 5.31 -53.92 13.47
C ASN A 178 5.32 -52.89 12.34
N GLN A 179 4.53 -53.08 11.28
CA GLN A 179 4.43 -52.10 10.20
C GLN A 179 3.69 -50.84 10.67
N LEU A 180 2.69 -51.01 11.54
CA LEU A 180 1.99 -49.88 12.17
C LEU A 180 2.93 -49.05 13.05
N LYS A 181 3.77 -49.72 13.85
CA LYS A 181 4.76 -49.07 14.71
C LYS A 181 5.78 -48.26 13.90
N ARG A 182 6.37 -48.87 12.86
CA ARG A 182 7.33 -48.18 11.96
C ARG A 182 6.70 -46.96 11.28
N ARG A 183 5.44 -47.06 10.88
CA ARG A 183 4.74 -45.95 10.23
C ARG A 183 4.48 -44.79 11.19
N ARG A 184 4.04 -45.08 12.43
CA ARG A 184 3.89 -44.07 13.49
C ARG A 184 5.21 -43.36 13.81
N GLU A 185 6.29 -44.12 13.89
CA GLU A 185 7.62 -43.59 14.18
C GLU A 185 8.12 -42.69 13.05
N LYS A 186 7.91 -43.08 11.79
CA LYS A 186 8.26 -42.27 10.62
C LYS A 186 7.48 -40.95 10.58
N MET A 187 6.18 -40.97 10.90
CA MET A 187 5.37 -39.75 10.99
C MET A 187 5.85 -38.82 12.11
N ARG A 188 6.19 -39.36 13.29
CA ARG A 188 6.68 -38.57 14.43
C ARG A 188 7.99 -37.83 14.10
N VAL A 189 8.88 -38.46 13.33
CA VAL A 189 10.14 -37.85 12.89
C VAL A 189 9.92 -36.72 11.87
N GLU A 190 8.98 -36.88 10.94
CA GLU A 190 8.62 -35.82 9.99
C GLU A 190 7.97 -34.62 10.67
N GLU A 191 7.13 -34.86 11.68
CA GLU A 191 6.47 -33.81 12.46
C GLU A 191 7.49 -32.96 13.22
N LEU A 192 8.44 -33.60 13.90
CA LEU A 192 9.57 -32.92 14.57
C LEU A 192 10.44 -32.12 13.59
N ARG A 193 10.69 -32.63 12.37
CA ARG A 193 11.42 -31.87 11.34
C ARG A 193 10.66 -30.61 10.94
N ARG A 194 9.34 -30.69 10.76
CA ARG A 194 8.52 -29.53 10.38
C ARG A 194 8.43 -28.51 11.49
N GLN A 195 8.31 -28.93 12.75
CA GLN A 195 8.33 -28.03 13.90
C GLN A 195 9.60 -27.19 13.94
N LYS A 196 10.77 -27.84 13.75
CA LYS A 196 12.05 -27.13 13.68
C LYS A 196 12.14 -26.14 12.51
N VAL A 197 11.54 -26.46 11.36
CA VAL A 197 11.49 -25.53 10.23
C VAL A 197 10.59 -24.33 10.54
N TYR A 198 9.44 -24.55 11.18
CA TYR A 198 8.54 -23.46 11.59
C TYR A 198 9.15 -22.58 12.69
N GLU A 199 9.93 -23.12 13.61
CA GLU A 199 10.63 -22.33 14.64
C GLU A 199 11.79 -21.50 14.07
N ALA A 200 12.31 -21.88 12.90
CA ALA A 200 13.38 -21.16 12.22
C ALA A 200 12.90 -20.00 11.32
N TYR A 201 11.58 -19.82 11.13
CA TYR A 201 10.95 -18.81 10.25
C TYR A 201 10.06 -17.82 11.00
#